data_AF-A0A8X9ABP5-F1
#
_entry.id   AF-A0A8X9ABP5-F1
#
_cell.length_a   1.000
_cell.length_b   1.000
_cell.length_c   1.000
_cell.angle_alpha   90.00
_cell.angle_beta   90.00
_cell.angle_gamma   90.00
#
_symmetry.space_group_name_H-M   'P 1'
#
loop_
_entity.id
_entity.type
_entity.pdbx_description
1 polymer ?
#
loop_
_entity_poly.entity_id
_entity_poly.type
_entity_poly.pdbx_seq_one_letter_code
_entity_poly.pdbx_strand_id
1 'polypeptide(L)'
;MILSHKFSFRHSCPDSPLYGLPGKPDGETLVSTNGVFELGFFNLNNSTNRYVGIWYSQISVPTYVWVANRESPLTDRSGVLTVTTPGVLAILNRTNGTVWSSAFFTTPAPNPIARLLDSGNLIVKDADDDGFTWQSFDYTCDTLLSGIRLGWNYITGVETYSSSWKSDDDPAKGEYSSIVEF
;
A
#
# COMPACT_ATOMS: atom_id res chain seq x y z
N MET A 1 -47.27 -11.10 -6.74
CA MET A 1 -46.40 -12.13 -6.12
C MET A 1 -45.07 -12.07 -6.85
N ILE A 2 -44.11 -11.30 -6.36
CA ILE A 2 -42.79 -11.15 -6.99
C ILE A 2 -41.81 -11.91 -6.10
N LEU A 3 -41.23 -12.99 -6.63
CA LEU A 3 -40.18 -13.74 -5.94
C LEU A 3 -38.90 -12.90 -5.90
N SER A 4 -38.57 -12.33 -4.73
CA SER A 4 -37.24 -11.84 -4.46
C SER A 4 -36.29 -13.03 -4.24
N HIS A 5 -35.49 -13.36 -5.23
CA HIS A 5 -34.37 -14.28 -5.05
C HIS A 5 -33.30 -13.55 -4.23
N LYS A 6 -33.15 -13.95 -2.96
CA LYS A 6 -31.99 -13.58 -2.14
C LYS A 6 -30.77 -14.35 -2.68
N PHE A 7 -29.90 -13.67 -3.42
CA PHE A 7 -28.55 -14.18 -3.65
C PHE A 7 -27.74 -13.93 -2.37
N SER A 8 -27.39 -15.01 -1.68
CA SER A 8 -26.40 -14.98 -0.59
C SER A 8 -25.05 -15.34 -1.21
N PHE A 9 -24.21 -14.34 -1.42
CA PHE A 9 -22.78 -14.59 -1.67
C PHE A 9 -22.09 -14.68 -0.31
N ARG A 10 -21.75 -15.91 0.10
CA ARG A 10 -20.75 -16.14 1.13
C ARG A 10 -19.41 -16.32 0.43
N HIS A 11 -18.67 -15.23 0.25
CA HIS A 11 -17.22 -15.27 0.09
C HIS A 11 -16.60 -14.39 1.16
N SER A 12 -16.47 -14.93 2.36
CA SER A 12 -15.56 -14.38 3.36
C SER A 12 -14.18 -14.95 3.08
N CYS A 13 -13.39 -14.28 2.24
CA CYS A 13 -11.94 -14.36 2.40
C CYS A 13 -11.60 -13.53 3.65
N PRO A 14 -10.90 -14.09 4.64
CA PRO A 14 -10.47 -13.27 5.76
C PRO A 14 -9.43 -12.27 5.25
N ASP A 15 -9.81 -10.99 5.17
CA ASP A 15 -8.88 -9.89 5.38
C ASP A 15 -8.03 -10.29 6.57
N SER A 16 -6.75 -10.56 6.35
CA SER A 16 -5.82 -10.79 7.44
C SER A 16 -5.03 -9.50 7.57
N PRO A 17 -5.43 -8.56 8.45
CA PRO A 17 -4.62 -7.40 8.72
C PRO A 17 -3.18 -7.81 9.02
N LEU A 18 -2.22 -6.98 8.64
CA LEU A 18 -0.88 -7.06 9.20
C LEU A 18 -0.99 -6.64 10.66
N TYR A 19 -1.17 -7.60 11.56
CA TYR A 19 -1.05 -7.38 13.00
C TYR A 19 0.42 -7.18 13.37
N GLY A 20 0.67 -6.45 14.45
CA GLY A 20 2.00 -6.11 14.97
C GLY A 20 2.90 -7.28 15.42
N LEU A 21 2.86 -8.43 14.76
CA LEU A 21 3.93 -9.38 14.37
C LEU A 21 3.32 -10.75 13.97
N PRO A 22 3.91 -11.52 13.04
CA PRO A 22 5.13 -11.25 12.27
C PRO A 22 4.83 -10.45 10.99
N GLY A 23 5.78 -9.60 10.59
CA GLY A 23 5.73 -8.93 9.29
C GLY A 23 5.69 -9.93 8.12
N LYS A 24 5.19 -9.49 6.97
CA LYS A 24 5.09 -10.32 5.78
C LYS A 24 6.44 -10.40 5.06
N PRO A 25 7.07 -11.58 4.99
CA PRO A 25 8.26 -11.77 4.19
C PRO A 25 7.92 -11.72 2.70
N ASP A 26 8.96 -11.57 1.90
CA ASP A 26 8.90 -11.74 0.46
C ASP A 26 8.29 -13.10 0.06
N GLY A 27 7.23 -13.06 -0.74
CA GLY A 27 6.44 -14.24 -1.14
C GLY A 27 5.09 -14.33 -0.44
N GLU A 28 4.86 -13.57 0.63
CA GLU A 28 3.53 -13.37 1.22
C GLU A 28 2.88 -12.08 0.74
N THR A 29 1.55 -12.10 0.66
CA THR A 29 0.76 -10.94 0.23
C THR A 29 -0.36 -10.62 1.23
N LEU A 30 -0.88 -9.40 1.10
CA LEU A 30 -2.15 -8.96 1.68
C LEU A 30 -3.15 -8.78 0.55
N VAL A 31 -4.33 -9.36 0.69
CA VAL A 31 -5.41 -9.26 -0.29
C VAL A 31 -6.56 -8.48 0.33
N SER A 32 -7.13 -7.56 -0.45
CA SER A 32 -8.36 -6.85 -0.07
C SER A 32 -9.56 -7.80 0.03
N THR A 33 -10.62 -7.40 0.75
CA THR A 33 -11.73 -8.28 1.14
C THR A 33 -12.38 -9.01 -0.03
N ASN A 34 -12.61 -8.30 -1.13
CA ASN A 34 -13.21 -8.85 -2.33
C ASN A 34 -12.18 -9.28 -3.38
N GLY A 35 -10.88 -9.30 -3.02
CA GLY A 35 -9.81 -9.70 -3.92
C GLY A 35 -9.65 -8.78 -5.13
N VAL A 36 -9.95 -7.49 -4.98
CA VAL A 36 -9.79 -6.50 -6.06
C VAL A 36 -8.31 -6.12 -6.18
N PHE A 37 -7.71 -5.80 -5.05
CA PHE A 37 -6.31 -5.42 -4.90
C PHE A 37 -5.53 -6.40 -4.04
N GLU A 38 -4.24 -6.48 -4.33
CA GLU A 38 -3.25 -7.25 -3.61
C GLU A 38 -1.99 -6.40 -3.38
N LEU A 39 -1.36 -6.58 -2.23
CA LEU A 39 -0.13 -5.90 -1.80
C LEU A 39 0.93 -6.95 -1.48
N GLY A 40 2.14 -6.75 -1.97
CA GLY A 40 3.27 -7.61 -1.64
C GLY A 40 4.57 -7.20 -2.31
N PHE A 41 5.57 -8.06 -2.19
CA PHE A 41 6.87 -7.87 -2.83
C PHE A 41 6.83 -8.31 -4.29
N PHE A 42 7.37 -7.50 -5.19
CA PHE A 42 7.51 -7.81 -6.61
C PHE A 42 8.87 -7.38 -7.13
N ASN A 43 9.18 -7.77 -8.37
CA ASN A 43 10.30 -7.26 -9.15
C ASN A 43 9.79 -6.91 -10.55
N LEU A 44 10.48 -5.99 -11.21
CA LEU A 44 10.18 -5.63 -12.60
C LEU A 44 11.15 -6.37 -13.53
N ASN A 45 10.61 -6.96 -14.59
CA ASN A 45 11.34 -7.73 -15.60
C ASN A 45 12.32 -8.74 -14.99
N ASN A 46 13.57 -8.72 -15.47
CA ASN A 46 14.66 -9.60 -15.03
C ASN A 46 15.55 -8.95 -13.96
N SER A 47 15.11 -7.86 -13.33
CA SER A 47 15.86 -7.21 -12.26
C SER A 47 15.78 -8.01 -10.96
N THR A 48 16.86 -7.97 -10.18
CA THR A 48 16.89 -8.48 -8.80
C THR A 48 16.31 -7.49 -7.79
N ASN A 49 16.07 -6.25 -8.21
CA ASN A 49 15.48 -5.21 -7.37
C ASN A 49 14.09 -5.63 -6.90
N ARG A 50 13.85 -5.52 -5.60
CA ARG A 50 12.57 -5.82 -4.95
C ARG A 50 11.90 -4.56 -4.45
N TYR A 51 10.62 -4.47 -4.79
CA TYR A 51 9.73 -3.39 -4.41
C TYR A 51 8.53 -3.95 -3.67
N VAL A 52 7.92 -3.16 -2.80
CA VAL A 52 6.59 -3.42 -2.25
C VAL A 52 5.59 -2.54 -2.97
N GLY A 53 4.52 -3.13 -3.47
CA GLY A 53 3.50 -2.37 -4.20
C GLY A 53 2.14 -3.03 -4.17
N ILE A 54 1.15 -2.26 -4.63
CA ILE A 54 -0.25 -2.68 -4.75
C ILE A 54 -0.54 -2.88 -6.23
N TRP A 55 -1.25 -3.95 -6.58
CA TRP A 55 -1.71 -4.22 -7.95
C TRP A 55 -3.13 -4.77 -7.95
N TYR A 56 -3.77 -4.77 -9.12
CA TYR A 56 -5.05 -5.46 -9.32
C TYR A 56 -4.83 -6.97 -9.30
N SER A 57 -5.45 -7.68 -8.36
CA SER A 57 -5.22 -9.12 -8.15
C SER A 57 -5.78 -9.98 -9.28
N GLN A 58 -6.84 -9.52 -9.96
CA GLN A 58 -7.56 -10.28 -10.98
C GLN A 58 -7.08 -10.02 -12.42
N ILE A 59 -6.04 -9.21 -12.61
CA ILE A 59 -5.47 -8.91 -13.93
C ILE A 59 -4.22 -9.76 -14.14
N SER A 60 -4.17 -10.51 -15.24
CA SER A 60 -3.06 -11.44 -15.54
C SER A 60 -1.72 -10.75 -15.74
N VAL A 61 -1.75 -9.54 -16.30
CA VAL A 61 -0.57 -8.66 -16.42
C VAL A 61 -0.54 -7.76 -15.18
N PRO A 62 0.46 -7.88 -14.31
CA PRO A 62 0.55 -7.06 -13.11
C PRO A 62 0.48 -5.58 -13.46
N THR A 63 -0.56 -4.91 -12.94
CA THR A 63 -0.77 -3.47 -13.11
C THR A 63 -0.59 -2.82 -11.74
N TYR A 64 0.60 -2.29 -11.49
CA TYR A 64 0.98 -1.70 -10.22
C TYR A 64 0.38 -0.30 -10.09
N VAL A 65 -0.38 -0.06 -9.03
CA VAL A 65 -1.09 1.20 -8.78
C VAL A 65 -0.44 2.04 -7.68
N TRP A 66 0.48 1.43 -6.92
CA TRP A 66 1.23 2.09 -5.85
C TRP A 66 2.52 1.32 -5.55
N VAL A 67 3.61 2.03 -5.23
CA VAL A 67 4.92 1.44 -4.90
C VAL A 67 5.52 2.19 -3.71
N ALA A 68 5.78 1.49 -2.61
CA ALA A 68 6.30 2.07 -1.37
C ALA A 68 7.73 2.60 -1.55
N ASN A 69 8.67 1.69 -1.79
CA ASN A 69 10.10 1.96 -1.85
C ASN A 69 10.58 2.23 -3.28
N ARG A 70 9.81 3.02 -4.04
CA ARG A 70 10.07 3.30 -5.47
C ARG A 70 11.45 3.90 -5.75
N GLU A 71 11.99 4.69 -4.81
CA GLU A 71 13.32 5.32 -4.90
C GLU A 71 14.46 4.45 -4.35
N SER A 72 14.15 3.40 -3.60
CA SER A 72 15.13 2.64 -2.82
C SER A 72 14.76 1.15 -2.80
N PRO A 73 15.01 0.44 -3.91
CA PRO A 73 14.75 -1.00 -3.97
C PRO A 73 15.61 -1.78 -2.97
N LEU A 74 15.06 -2.89 -2.52
CA LEU A 74 15.87 -3.98 -1.95
C LEU A 74 16.63 -4.68 -3.07
N THR A 75 17.83 -5.19 -2.80
CA THR A 75 18.66 -5.88 -3.81
C THR A 75 18.52 -7.40 -3.76
N ASP A 76 17.70 -7.92 -2.87
CA ASP A 76 17.43 -9.35 -2.70
C ASP A 76 16.02 -9.62 -2.12
N ARG A 77 15.70 -10.90 -1.90
CA ARG A 77 14.40 -11.37 -1.41
C ARG A 77 14.29 -11.48 0.11
N SER A 78 15.15 -10.79 0.86
CA SER A 78 15.13 -10.83 2.34
C SER A 78 14.19 -9.80 2.97
N GLY A 79 13.43 -9.09 2.15
CA GLY A 79 12.52 -8.03 2.58
C GLY A 79 11.43 -8.53 3.51
N VAL A 80 11.11 -7.73 4.52
CA VAL A 80 9.95 -7.93 5.39
C VAL A 80 9.14 -6.64 5.45
N LEU A 81 7.87 -6.71 5.08
CA LEU A 81 6.89 -5.64 5.22
C LEU A 81 6.23 -5.78 6.59
N THR A 82 6.36 -4.77 7.45
CA THR A 82 5.83 -4.83 8.81
C THR A 82 5.19 -3.51 9.21
N VAL A 83 4.32 -3.56 10.21
CA VAL A 83 3.89 -2.37 10.96
C VAL A 83 4.56 -2.43 12.33
N THR A 84 5.29 -1.39 12.71
CA THR A 84 5.90 -1.28 14.04
C THR A 84 4.99 -0.50 14.97
N THR A 85 5.09 -0.70 16.27
CA THR A 85 4.53 0.25 17.26
C THR A 85 5.42 1.49 17.26
N PRO A 86 4.89 2.70 16.96
CA PRO A 86 3.53 3.16 17.25
C PRO A 86 2.61 3.36 16.01
N GLY A 87 2.70 2.52 14.99
CA GLY A 87 1.89 2.58 13.77
C GLY A 87 2.67 3.02 12.52
N VAL A 88 3.94 2.61 12.40
CA VAL A 88 4.76 2.92 11.22
C VAL A 88 4.83 1.71 10.31
N LEU A 89 4.40 1.86 9.06
CA LEU A 89 4.62 0.86 8.02
C LEU A 89 6.09 0.92 7.59
N ALA A 90 6.80 -0.20 7.60
CA ALA A 90 8.22 -0.27 7.30
C ALA A 90 8.57 -1.48 6.44
N ILE A 91 9.61 -1.30 5.63
CA ILE A 91 10.26 -2.37 4.86
C ILE A 91 11.64 -2.57 5.45
N LEU A 92 11.88 -3.75 5.99
CA LEU A 92 13.15 -4.14 6.59
C LEU A 92 13.94 -5.05 5.65
N ASN A 93 15.26 -4.94 5.67
CA ASN A 93 16.17 -5.86 4.98
C ASN A 93 16.61 -7.02 5.89
N ARG A 94 17.47 -7.92 5.38
CA ARG A 94 18.04 -9.07 6.13
C ARG A 94 18.62 -8.72 7.49
N THR A 95 19.23 -7.55 7.65
CA THR A 95 19.89 -7.12 8.89
C THR A 95 18.95 -6.29 9.77
N ASN A 96 17.64 -6.33 9.53
CA ASN A 96 16.62 -5.49 10.15
C ASN A 96 16.84 -3.98 9.96
N GLY A 97 17.61 -3.59 8.94
CA GLY A 97 17.78 -2.20 8.55
C GLY A 97 16.54 -1.72 7.79
N THR A 98 16.04 -0.54 8.14
CA THR A 98 14.90 0.08 7.46
C THR A 98 15.33 0.60 6.09
N VAL A 99 14.70 0.06 5.03
CA VAL A 99 14.89 0.52 3.64
C VAL A 99 13.90 1.63 3.30
N TRP A 100 12.68 1.51 3.82
CA TRP A 100 11.62 2.50 3.64
C TRP A 100 10.70 2.47 4.86
N SER A 101 10.13 3.63 5.20
CA SER A 101 9.08 3.73 6.20
C SER A 101 8.07 4.81 5.84
N SER A 102 6.82 4.63 6.26
CA SER A 102 5.80 5.66 6.18
C SER A 102 6.16 6.88 7.04
N ALA A 103 5.60 8.03 6.70
CA ALA A 103 5.63 9.19 7.60
C ALA A 103 4.92 8.83 8.93
N PHE A 104 5.51 9.25 10.04
CA PHE A 104 4.92 9.08 11.37
C PHE A 104 3.93 10.23 11.65
N PHE A 105 2.74 9.89 12.13
CA PHE A 105 1.73 10.84 12.56
C PHE A 105 1.69 10.97 14.09
N THR A 106 1.30 12.15 14.58
CA THR A 106 1.41 12.53 16.00
C THR A 106 0.56 11.70 16.96
N THR A 107 -0.44 10.98 16.46
CA THR A 107 -1.29 10.07 17.23
C THR A 107 -0.76 8.64 17.10
N PRO A 108 -0.14 8.08 18.15
CA PRO A 108 0.28 6.68 18.17
C PRO A 108 -0.90 5.73 17.98
N ALA A 109 -0.68 4.62 17.31
CA ALA A 109 -1.50 3.42 17.39
C ALA A 109 -0.82 2.41 18.32
N PRO A 110 -1.22 2.30 19.59
CA PRO A 110 -0.76 1.26 20.52
C PRO A 110 -0.82 -0.17 19.96
N ASN A 111 -1.90 -0.50 19.25
CA ASN A 111 -2.15 -1.82 18.67
C ASN A 111 -2.26 -1.71 17.13
N PRO A 112 -1.15 -1.40 16.43
CA PRO A 112 -1.25 -1.01 15.04
C PRO A 112 -1.50 -2.20 14.13
N ILE A 113 -2.39 -2.00 13.16
CA ILE A 113 -2.67 -2.94 12.09
C ILE A 113 -2.59 -2.24 10.74
N ALA A 114 -2.12 -2.95 9.70
CA ALA A 114 -2.30 -2.50 8.31
C ALA A 114 -3.38 -3.31 7.58
N ARG A 115 -4.22 -2.62 6.83
CA ARG A 115 -5.31 -3.22 6.04
C ARG A 115 -5.33 -2.65 4.62
N LEU A 116 -5.44 -3.53 3.64
CA LEU A 116 -5.68 -3.16 2.24
C LEU A 116 -7.19 -3.15 1.98
N LEU A 117 -7.74 -2.00 1.63
CA LEU A 117 -9.16 -1.85 1.32
C LEU A 117 -9.45 -2.20 -0.15
N ASP A 118 -10.70 -2.53 -0.47
CA ASP A 118 -11.15 -2.77 -1.85
C ASP A 118 -11.08 -1.54 -2.75
N SER A 119 -10.88 -0.35 -2.17
CA SER A 119 -10.56 0.88 -2.93
C SER A 119 -9.11 0.90 -3.44
N GLY A 120 -8.26 -0.01 -2.96
CA GLY A 120 -6.81 0.00 -3.17
C GLY A 120 -6.06 0.87 -2.15
N ASN A 121 -6.77 1.48 -1.20
CA ASN A 121 -6.16 2.26 -0.14
C ASN A 121 -5.59 1.31 0.93
N LEU A 122 -4.28 1.39 1.16
CA LEU A 122 -3.61 0.72 2.26
C LEU A 122 -3.61 1.67 3.44
N ILE A 123 -4.25 1.27 4.54
CA ILE A 123 -4.33 2.08 5.76
C ILE A 123 -3.54 1.43 6.89
N VAL A 124 -2.97 2.26 7.77
CA VAL A 124 -2.50 1.86 9.09
C VAL A 124 -3.41 2.48 10.12
N LYS A 125 -3.91 1.68 11.05
CA LYS A 125 -4.81 2.13 12.12
C LYS A 125 -4.52 1.42 13.43
N ASP A 126 -5.04 1.93 14.53
CA ASP A 126 -5.16 1.12 15.74
C ASP A 126 -6.27 0.08 15.55
N ALA A 127 -6.08 -1.13 16.05
CA ALA A 127 -7.08 -2.18 16.03
C ALA A 127 -8.37 -1.79 16.78
N ASP A 128 -8.23 -0.96 17.82
CA ASP A 128 -9.28 -0.58 18.76
C ASP A 128 -9.94 0.78 18.42
N ASP A 129 -9.49 1.47 17.37
CA ASP A 129 -10.03 2.75 16.89
C ASP A 129 -10.59 2.57 15.46
N ASP A 130 -11.60 3.34 15.08
CA ASP A 130 -12.10 3.40 13.70
C ASP A 130 -11.25 4.32 12.81
N GLY A 131 -10.56 5.31 13.40
CA GLY A 131 -9.62 6.18 12.71
C GLY A 131 -8.40 5.45 12.16
N PHE A 132 -7.71 6.06 11.21
CA PHE A 132 -6.42 5.59 10.70
C PHE A 132 -5.35 6.67 10.90
N THR A 133 -4.13 6.24 11.15
CA THR A 133 -2.98 7.11 11.40
C THR A 133 -2.17 7.36 10.12
N TRP A 134 -2.27 6.49 9.11
CA TRP A 134 -1.60 6.66 7.82
C TRP A 134 -2.42 6.00 6.71
N GLN A 135 -2.31 6.51 5.48
CA GLN A 135 -2.90 5.89 4.29
C GLN A 135 -2.03 6.07 3.03
N SER A 136 -2.07 5.12 2.10
CA SER A 136 -1.33 5.19 0.84
C SER A 136 -1.87 6.23 -0.12
N PHE A 137 -3.17 6.56 -0.03
CA PHE A 137 -3.82 7.55 -0.89
C PHE A 137 -3.28 8.98 -0.73
N ASP A 138 -2.61 9.28 0.38
CA ASP A 138 -1.93 10.58 0.56
C ASP A 138 -0.58 10.63 -0.17
N TYR A 139 -0.03 9.47 -0.57
CA TYR A 139 1.30 9.30 -1.18
C TYR A 139 1.18 8.54 -2.51
N THR A 140 0.65 9.21 -3.53
CA THR A 140 0.39 8.61 -4.84
C THR A 140 1.66 8.42 -5.69
N CYS A 141 1.63 7.46 -6.60
CA CYS A 141 2.68 7.24 -7.60
C CYS A 141 2.25 7.85 -8.94
N ASP A 142 2.21 7.06 -10.01
CA ASP A 142 1.80 7.44 -11.36
C ASP A 142 0.30 7.22 -11.62
N THR A 143 -0.37 6.42 -10.79
CA THR A 143 -1.79 6.07 -10.95
C THR A 143 -2.70 6.80 -9.97
N LEU A 144 -3.88 7.24 -10.45
CA LEU A 144 -4.95 7.82 -9.64
C LEU A 144 -6.15 6.87 -9.57
N LEU A 145 -6.30 6.20 -8.43
CA LEU A 145 -7.50 5.43 -8.07
C LEU A 145 -8.65 6.33 -7.60
N SER A 146 -9.88 5.81 -7.72
CA SER A 146 -11.07 6.47 -7.20
C SER A 146 -10.97 6.69 -5.68
N GLY A 147 -11.21 7.92 -5.23
CA GLY A 147 -11.17 8.31 -3.81
C GLY A 147 -9.90 9.06 -3.40
N ILE A 148 -8.87 9.10 -4.24
CA ILE A 148 -7.70 9.97 -4.04
C ILE A 148 -8.12 11.44 -4.12
N ARG A 149 -7.51 12.26 -3.25
CA ARG A 149 -7.70 13.71 -3.21
C ARG A 149 -6.39 14.38 -3.56
N LEU A 150 -6.32 15.01 -4.73
CA LEU A 150 -5.15 15.77 -5.16
C LEU A 150 -5.10 17.15 -4.52
N GLY A 151 -3.88 17.64 -4.28
CA GLY A 151 -3.60 18.96 -3.71
C GLY A 151 -3.16 18.91 -2.25
N TRP A 152 -3.23 20.07 -1.61
CA TRP A 152 -2.73 20.26 -0.24
C TRP A 152 -3.76 19.84 0.81
N ASN A 153 -3.35 18.97 1.71
CA ASN A 153 -4.02 18.78 2.99
C ASN A 153 -3.43 19.76 4.01
N TYR A 154 -4.09 20.90 4.23
CA TYR A 154 -3.61 21.93 5.14
C TYR A 154 -3.62 21.52 6.63
N ILE A 155 -4.28 20.42 6.99
CA ILE A 155 -4.27 19.88 8.36
C ILE A 155 -2.99 19.07 8.58
N THR A 156 -2.62 18.21 7.62
CA THR A 156 -1.44 17.34 7.73
C THR A 156 -0.16 17.95 7.15
N GLY A 157 -0.29 19.00 6.32
CA GLY A 157 0.82 19.59 5.58
C GLY A 157 1.34 18.73 4.42
N VAL A 158 0.60 17.68 4.03
CA VAL A 158 0.97 16.78 2.93
C VAL A 158 0.33 17.26 1.63
N GLU A 159 1.14 17.39 0.58
CA GLU A 159 0.66 17.58 -0.79
C GLU A 159 0.56 16.23 -1.50
N THR A 160 -0.63 15.92 -2.01
CA THR A 160 -0.86 14.72 -2.80
C THR A 160 -0.84 15.07 -4.29
N TYR A 161 0.07 14.47 -5.03
CA TYR A 161 0.26 14.67 -6.46
C TYR A 161 0.73 13.37 -7.15
N SER A 162 0.49 13.25 -8.45
CA SER A 162 0.96 12.11 -9.24
C SER A 162 2.29 12.42 -9.93
N SER A 163 3.16 11.42 -10.05
CA SER A 163 4.40 11.50 -10.82
C SER A 163 4.65 10.20 -11.59
N SER A 164 5.08 10.34 -12.85
CA SER A 164 5.37 9.19 -13.71
C SER A 164 6.45 8.31 -13.12
N TRP A 165 6.53 7.08 -13.60
CA TRP A 165 7.73 6.28 -13.46
C TRP A 165 8.83 6.85 -14.35
N LYS A 166 10.08 6.51 -14.04
CA LYS A 166 11.25 6.93 -14.81
C LYS A 166 11.37 6.16 -16.12
N SER A 167 10.98 4.89 -16.10
CA SER A 167 10.79 4.04 -17.28
C SER A 167 9.83 2.89 -16.94
N ASP A 168 9.49 2.06 -17.93
CA ASP A 168 8.66 0.86 -17.72
C ASP A 168 9.25 -0.12 -16.68
N ASP A 169 10.56 -0.02 -16.43
CA ASP A 169 11.33 -0.95 -15.59
C ASP A 169 11.86 -0.31 -14.30
N ASP A 170 11.70 1.01 -14.15
CA ASP A 170 12.21 1.79 -13.02
C ASP A 170 11.08 2.65 -12.44
N PRO A 171 10.49 2.23 -11.29
CA PRO A 171 9.36 2.92 -10.71
C PRO A 171 9.78 4.19 -9.98
N ALA A 172 11.08 4.54 -9.91
CA ALA A 172 11.52 5.82 -9.36
C ALA A 172 10.82 7.00 -10.04
N LYS A 173 10.80 8.15 -9.38
CA LYS A 173 10.16 9.37 -9.91
C LYS A 173 10.74 9.73 -11.27
N GLY A 174 9.87 9.78 -12.27
CA GLY A 174 10.20 10.24 -13.62
C GLY A 174 10.11 11.76 -13.77
N GLU A 175 10.18 12.21 -15.01
CA GLU A 175 10.25 13.64 -15.35
C GLU A 175 8.89 14.35 -15.38
N TYR A 176 7.78 13.60 -15.34
CA TYR A 176 6.44 14.15 -15.44
C TYR A 176 5.70 14.08 -14.11
N SER A 177 4.98 15.15 -13.77
CA SER A 177 4.12 15.23 -12.59
C SER A 177 2.82 15.95 -12.90
N SER A 178 1.75 15.53 -12.24
CA SER A 178 0.45 16.21 -12.25
C SER A 178 0.16 16.72 -10.83
N ILE A 179 0.20 18.05 -10.69
CA ILE A 179 -0.06 18.77 -9.44
C ILE A 179 -1.32 19.62 -9.59
N VAL A 180 -1.94 19.99 -8.47
CA VAL A 180 -3.05 20.95 -8.46
C VAL A 180 -2.52 22.27 -7.91
N GLU A 181 -2.47 23.29 -8.75
CA GLU A 181 -2.10 24.65 -8.36
C GLU A 181 -3.36 25.48 -8.04
N PHE A 182 -3.27 26.32 -7.00
CA PHE A 182 -4.32 27.25 -6.55
C PHE A 182 -3.79 28.68 -6.48
#